data_AF-A0A8J7KPF2-F1
#
_entry.id   AF-A0A8J7KPF2-F1
#
_cell.length_a   1.000
_cell.length_b   1.000
_cell.length_c   1.000
_cell.angle_alpha   90.00
_cell.angle_beta   90.00
_cell.angle_gamma   90.00
#
_symmetry.space_group_name_H-M   'P 1'
#
loop_
_entity.id
_entity.type
_entity.pdbx_description
1 polymer ?
#
loop_
_entity_poly.entity_id
_entity_poly.type
_entity_poly.pdbx_seq_one_letter_code
_entity_poly.pdbx_strand_id
1 'polypeptide(L)'
;MNKQKAALAALSSLFLFMPTTFVESATITGNIAVSLTVNSTCLVNNVSSGTFGTLAFGQVADLNNNVDAEVGTTGLSVLCSSGTAAVLTIGAGANDASAVHRLTNGAGTTTPH
;
A
#
# COMPACT_ATOMS: atom_id res chain seq x y z
N MET A 1 -58.09 -77.91 11.66
CA MET A 1 -56.88 -77.59 10.87
C MET A 1 -56.85 -76.10 10.58
N ASN A 2 -55.81 -75.37 11.03
CA ASN A 2 -55.18 -74.25 10.30
C ASN A 2 -53.99 -73.67 11.09
N LYS A 3 -52.82 -74.30 10.92
CA LYS A 3 -51.53 -73.95 11.56
C LYS A 3 -50.74 -72.87 10.78
N GLN A 4 -51.40 -71.82 10.29
CA GLN A 4 -50.75 -70.83 9.40
C GLN A 4 -50.58 -69.42 9.98
N LYS A 5 -50.89 -69.19 11.26
CA LYS A 5 -50.81 -67.84 11.86
C LYS A 5 -49.53 -67.56 12.67
N ALA A 6 -48.51 -68.42 12.60
CA ALA A 6 -47.36 -68.37 13.52
C ALA A 6 -46.00 -68.05 12.87
N ALA A 7 -45.97 -67.50 11.64
CA ALA A 7 -44.72 -67.27 10.91
C ALA A 7 -44.54 -65.84 10.37
N LEU A 8 -45.16 -64.82 11.00
CA LEU A 8 -45.01 -63.41 10.61
C LEU A 8 -44.49 -62.50 11.74
N ALA A 9 -43.79 -63.04 12.74
CA ALA A 9 -43.39 -62.27 13.92
C ALA A 9 -41.87 -62.13 14.15
N ALA A 10 -40.99 -62.55 13.22
CA ALA A 10 -39.59 -62.80 13.59
C ALA A 10 -38.47 -62.15 12.76
N LEU A 11 -38.73 -61.20 11.85
CA LEU A 11 -37.63 -60.60 11.06
C LEU A 11 -37.57 -59.06 10.96
N SER A 12 -38.45 -58.31 11.62
CA SER A 12 -38.47 -56.83 11.47
C SER A 12 -37.86 -56.03 12.64
N SER A 13 -37.31 -56.69 13.66
CA SER A 13 -36.86 -56.03 14.90
C SER A 13 -35.34 -55.85 15.06
N LEU A 14 -34.52 -56.19 14.05
CA LEU A 14 -33.06 -56.15 14.17
C LEU A 14 -32.38 -55.03 13.35
N PHE A 15 -32.98 -53.85 13.29
CA PHE A 15 -32.36 -52.67 12.64
C PHE A 15 -32.26 -51.42 13.52
N LEU A 16 -32.47 -51.53 14.83
CA LEU A 16 -32.50 -50.38 15.75
C LEU A 16 -31.23 -50.21 16.62
N PHE A 17 -30.11 -50.85 16.29
CA PHE A 17 -28.84 -50.69 17.01
C PHE A 17 -27.70 -50.25 16.09
N MET A 18 -27.93 -49.21 15.27
CA MET A 18 -26.82 -48.41 14.76
C MET A 18 -26.58 -47.27 15.74
N PRO A 19 -25.39 -47.17 16.37
CA PRO A 19 -25.06 -45.98 17.15
C PRO A 19 -25.06 -44.79 16.19
N THR A 20 -26.02 -43.90 16.36
CA THR A 20 -26.00 -42.59 15.72
C THR A 20 -24.75 -41.88 16.24
N THR A 21 -23.69 -41.83 15.43
CA THR A 21 -22.56 -40.96 15.73
C THR A 21 -23.09 -39.53 15.67
N PHE A 22 -23.35 -38.93 16.83
CA PHE A 22 -23.64 -37.51 16.94
C PHE A 22 -22.40 -36.79 16.39
N VAL A 23 -22.56 -36.13 15.24
CA VAL A 23 -21.55 -35.19 14.76
C VAL A 23 -21.70 -33.95 15.62
N GLU A 24 -20.97 -33.89 16.75
CA GLU A 24 -20.85 -32.66 17.52
C GLU A 24 -20.11 -31.63 16.67
N SER A 25 -20.82 -30.57 16.29
CA SER A 25 -20.20 -29.35 15.79
C SER A 25 -19.53 -28.64 16.96
N ALA A 26 -18.31 -29.07 17.30
CA ALA A 26 -17.51 -28.40 18.30
C ALA A 26 -17.04 -27.06 17.74
N THR A 27 -17.59 -25.96 18.26
CA THR A 27 -17.10 -24.61 17.93
C THR A 27 -15.82 -24.39 18.73
N ILE A 28 -14.66 -24.58 18.10
CA ILE A 28 -13.38 -24.24 18.72
C ILE A 28 -13.30 -22.71 18.77
N THR A 29 -13.59 -22.16 19.94
CA THR A 29 -13.44 -20.73 20.20
C THR A 29 -12.03 -20.53 20.75
N GLY A 30 -11.17 -19.93 19.95
CA GLY A 30 -9.79 -19.64 20.32
C GLY A 30 -9.39 -18.26 19.83
N ASN A 31 -8.58 -17.55 20.60
CA ASN A 31 -8.00 -16.29 20.16
C ASN A 31 -6.85 -16.58 19.20
N ILE A 32 -6.97 -16.16 17.94
CA ILE A 32 -5.83 -16.13 17.03
C ILE A 32 -5.00 -14.90 17.36
N ALA A 33 -3.79 -15.09 17.87
CA ALA A 33 -2.84 -14.00 18.03
C ALA A 33 -2.36 -13.56 16.65
N VAL A 34 -2.90 -12.46 16.14
CA VAL A 34 -2.45 -11.82 14.90
C VAL A 34 -1.43 -10.74 15.27
N SER A 35 -0.23 -10.81 14.70
CA SER A 35 0.79 -9.77 14.81
C SER A 35 0.96 -9.08 13.47
N LEU A 36 0.70 -7.77 13.42
CA LEU A 36 0.98 -6.93 12.26
C LEU A 36 2.17 -6.04 12.56
N THR A 37 3.29 -6.26 11.87
CA THR A 37 4.43 -5.35 11.93
C THR A 37 4.18 -4.18 10.97
N VAL A 38 3.91 -3.00 11.52
CA VAL A 38 3.84 -1.77 10.72
C VAL A 38 5.25 -1.22 10.59
N ASN A 39 5.82 -1.30 9.38
CA ASN A 39 7.12 -0.70 9.11
C ASN A 39 6.99 0.83 9.08
N SER A 40 7.95 1.53 9.67
CA SER A 40 8.07 3.00 9.53
C SER A 40 8.30 3.34 8.07
N THR A 41 7.35 4.04 7.45
CA THR A 41 7.43 4.47 6.06
C THR A 41 7.04 5.95 5.92
N CYS A 42 7.58 6.60 4.88
CA CYS A 42 7.16 7.91 4.43
C CYS A 42 6.79 7.85 2.94
N LEU A 43 5.71 8.53 2.56
CA LEU A 43 5.30 8.72 1.17
C LEU A 43 5.48 10.18 0.79
N VAL A 44 6.06 10.45 -0.37
CA VAL A 44 6.18 11.80 -0.92
C VAL A 44 5.14 11.96 -2.03
N ASN A 45 4.26 12.97 -1.94
CA ASN A 45 3.22 13.28 -2.93
C ASN A 45 2.35 12.10 -3.36
N ASN A 46 2.24 11.07 -2.53
CA ASN A 46 1.49 9.85 -2.84
C ASN A 46 1.97 9.15 -4.15
N VAL A 47 3.20 9.43 -4.59
CA VAL A 47 3.82 8.83 -5.78
C VAL A 47 4.95 7.89 -5.38
N SER A 48 5.06 6.75 -6.06
CA SER A 48 6.18 5.80 -5.83
C SER A 48 7.41 6.09 -6.71
N SER A 49 7.26 6.95 -7.72
CA SER A 49 8.36 7.37 -8.60
C SER A 49 9.18 8.46 -7.93
N GLY A 50 10.51 8.31 -7.92
CA GLY A 50 11.46 9.28 -7.33
C GLY A 50 11.51 10.66 -7.97
N THR A 51 10.61 10.98 -8.90
CA THR A 51 10.45 12.30 -9.52
C THR A 51 9.11 12.89 -9.11
N PHE A 52 9.14 14.06 -8.46
CA PHE A 52 7.94 14.75 -7.98
C PHE A 52 7.42 15.83 -8.94
N GLY A 53 8.22 16.23 -9.94
CA GLY A 53 7.83 17.15 -11.01
C GLY A 53 9.01 17.88 -11.64
N THR A 54 8.71 18.90 -12.45
CA THR A 54 9.69 19.73 -13.16
C THR A 54 9.40 21.20 -12.89
N LEU A 55 10.42 21.97 -12.47
CA LEU A 55 10.37 23.43 -12.44
C LEU A 55 10.63 23.95 -13.86
N ALA A 56 9.63 24.62 -14.44
CA ALA A 56 9.73 25.20 -15.78
C ALA A 56 9.43 26.70 -15.70
N PHE A 57 10.46 27.52 -15.92
CA PHE A 57 10.38 28.99 -15.95
C PHE A 57 9.76 29.55 -17.24
N GLY A 58 9.45 28.69 -18.21
CA GLY A 58 8.92 29.08 -19.51
C GLY A 58 9.98 29.69 -20.44
N GLN A 59 9.51 30.39 -21.47
CA GLN A 59 10.36 31.17 -22.37
C GLN A 59 10.26 32.65 -21.98
N VAL A 60 11.41 33.26 -21.69
CA VAL A 60 11.52 34.68 -21.37
C VAL A 60 12.51 35.33 -22.33
N ALA A 61 12.18 36.53 -22.79
CA ALA A 61 13.01 37.26 -23.76
C ALA A 61 14.29 37.81 -23.11
N ASP A 62 14.21 38.16 -21.82
CA ASP A 62 15.31 38.62 -20.99
C ASP A 62 15.05 38.25 -19.52
N LEU A 63 16.06 38.45 -18.67
CA LEU A 63 16.01 38.22 -17.22
C LEU A 63 15.92 39.53 -16.44
N ASN A 64 15.39 40.60 -17.06
CA ASN A 64 15.32 41.91 -16.41
C ASN A 64 14.18 41.99 -15.38
N ASN A 65 13.22 41.07 -15.47
CA ASN A 65 12.13 40.91 -14.51
C ASN A 65 12.30 39.60 -13.75
N ASN A 66 11.69 39.53 -12.56
CA ASN A 66 11.63 38.28 -11.80
C ASN A 66 10.84 37.23 -12.58
N VAL A 67 11.39 36.02 -12.69
CA VAL A 67 10.75 34.88 -13.36
C VAL A 67 10.60 33.76 -12.36
N ASP A 68 9.37 33.54 -11.91
CA ASP A 68 9.05 32.53 -10.91
C ASP A 68 8.50 31.26 -11.56
N ALA A 69 8.80 30.11 -10.96
CA ALA A 69 8.25 28.81 -11.34
C ALA A 69 7.96 27.98 -10.10
N GLU A 70 6.92 27.14 -10.17
CA GLU A 70 6.49 26.28 -9.08
C GLU A 70 6.26 24.85 -9.58
N VAL A 71 6.56 23.85 -8.73
CA VAL A 71 6.22 22.45 -9.01
C VAL A 71 4.86 22.11 -8.42
N GLY A 72 3.84 22.09 -9.26
CA GLY A 72 2.46 21.84 -8.86
C GLY A 72 1.87 22.99 -8.04
N THR A 73 0.54 23.01 -7.89
CA THR A 73 -0.16 24.11 -7.21
C THR A 73 -0.23 23.95 -5.68
N THR A 74 0.14 22.78 -5.16
CA THR A 74 0.01 22.42 -3.74
C THR A 74 1.37 22.15 -3.05
N GLY A 75 2.48 22.22 -3.77
CA GLY A 75 3.82 21.95 -3.25
C GLY A 75 4.12 20.47 -2.96
N LEU A 76 5.17 20.23 -2.16
CA LEU A 76 5.61 18.91 -1.70
C LEU A 76 4.89 18.50 -0.40
N SER A 77 4.28 17.32 -0.40
CA SER A 77 3.63 16.69 0.75
C SER A 77 4.39 15.43 1.16
N VAL A 78 4.64 15.25 2.45
CA VAL A 78 5.30 14.07 3.02
C VAL A 78 4.41 13.50 4.11
N LEU A 79 3.96 12.27 3.91
CA LEU A 79 3.17 11.53 4.89
C LEU A 79 4.04 10.44 5.51
N CYS A 80 4.40 10.61 6.78
CA CYS A 80 5.20 9.65 7.52
C CYS A 80 4.37 8.91 8.57
N SER A 81 4.84 7.70 8.92
CA SER A 81 4.37 6.97 10.08
C SER A 81 4.60 7.78 11.38
N SER A 82 3.77 7.53 12.39
CA SER A 82 3.90 8.16 13.71
C SER A 82 5.31 8.00 14.28
N GLY A 83 5.90 9.10 14.75
CA GLY A 83 7.24 9.11 15.36
C GLY A 83 8.40 9.16 14.36
N THR A 84 8.13 9.13 13.06
CA THR A 84 9.16 9.21 12.01
C THR A 84 9.38 10.66 11.58
N ALA A 85 10.58 11.20 11.76
CA ALA A 85 10.95 12.52 11.27
C ALA A 85 11.33 12.47 9.77
N ALA A 86 10.86 13.44 9.00
CA ALA A 86 11.27 13.64 7.61
C ALA A 86 12.32 14.76 7.53
N VAL A 87 13.34 14.56 6.69
CA VAL A 87 14.33 15.60 6.36
C VAL A 87 14.28 15.83 4.85
N LEU A 88 14.04 17.08 4.45
CA LEU A 88 14.13 17.50 3.05
C LEU A 88 15.50 18.15 2.82
N THR A 89 16.23 17.65 1.84
CA THR A 89 17.49 18.25 1.39
C THR A 89 17.40 18.44 -0.12
N ILE A 90 17.83 19.62 -0.60
CA ILE A 90 18.01 19.86 -2.03
C ILE A 90 19.46 19.49 -2.36
N GLY A 91 19.63 18.52 -3.27
CA GLY A 91 20.94 18.05 -3.71
C GLY A 91 21.61 19.01 -4.69
N ALA A 92 22.83 18.65 -5.11
CA ALA A 92 23.51 19.39 -6.16
C ALA A 92 22.78 19.24 -7.51
N GLY A 93 22.73 20.33 -8.27
CA GLY A 93 22.32 20.35 -9.66
C GLY A 93 23.45 19.91 -10.60
N ALA A 94 23.08 19.53 -11.82
CA ALA A 94 24.04 19.03 -12.81
C ALA A 94 25.11 20.05 -13.24
N ASN A 95 24.87 21.34 -13.01
CA ASN A 95 25.77 22.43 -13.44
C ASN A 95 26.15 23.37 -12.30
N ASP A 96 26.06 22.91 -11.05
CA ASP A 96 26.39 23.75 -9.89
C ASP A 96 27.82 24.28 -9.98
N ALA A 97 27.99 25.57 -9.71
CA ALA A 97 29.30 26.20 -9.64
C ALA A 97 29.28 27.34 -8.63
N SER A 98 30.38 27.52 -7.90
CA SER A 98 30.54 28.58 -6.90
C SER A 98 29.39 28.64 -5.86
N ALA A 99 28.90 27.46 -5.45
CA ALA A 99 27.77 27.30 -4.52
C ALA A 99 26.42 27.86 -5.01
N VAL A 100 26.24 28.00 -6.33
CA VAL A 100 24.97 28.42 -6.94
C VAL A 100 24.49 27.35 -7.92
N HIS A 101 23.20 27.06 -7.90
CA HIS A 101 22.56 26.17 -8.86
C HIS A 101 22.47 26.83 -10.24
N ARG A 102 22.74 26.08 -11.30
CA ARG A 102 22.76 26.64 -12.66
C ARG A 102 22.03 25.76 -13.66
N LEU A 103 21.35 26.42 -14.60
CA LEU A 103 20.78 25.80 -15.78
C LEU A 103 21.78 25.93 -16.94
N THR A 104 21.81 24.96 -17.84
CA THR A 104 22.59 25.04 -19.08
C THR A 104 21.67 25.14 -20.28
N ASN A 105 22.05 25.95 -21.28
CA ASN A 105 21.41 25.93 -22.58
C ASN A 105 22.01 24.81 -23.47
N GLY A 106 21.44 24.60 -24.65
CA GLY A 106 21.94 23.60 -25.62
C GLY A 106 23.33 23.92 -26.21
N ALA A 107 23.86 25.13 -26.00
CA ALA A 107 25.19 25.56 -26.42
C ALA A 107 26.23 25.45 -25.28
N GLY A 108 25.84 25.02 -24.08
CA GLY A 108 26.72 24.89 -22.91
C GLY A 108 26.92 26.16 -22.08
N THR A 109 26.23 27.26 -22.40
CA THR A 109 26.22 28.46 -21.55
C THR A 109 25.39 28.18 -20.31
N THR A 110 25.92 28.51 -19.13
CA THR A 110 25.22 28.32 -17.85
C THR A 110 24.69 29.63 -17.28
N THR A 111 23.50 29.58 -16.70
CA THR A 111 22.82 30.72 -16.05
C THR A 111 22.45 30.36 -14.61
N PRO A 112 22.77 31.20 -13.61
CA PRO A 112 22.29 31.03 -12.24
C PRO A 112 20.76 30.98 -12.17
N HIS A 113 20.22 30.27 -11.19
CA HIS A 113 18.81 30.35 -10.77
C HIS A 113 18.70 30.24 -9.25
#